data_AF-A0A850SAS4-F1
#
_entry.id   AF-A0A850SAS4-F1
#
_cell.length_a   1.000
_cell.length_b   1.000
_cell.length_c   1.000
_cell.angle_alpha   90.00
_cell.angle_beta   90.00
_cell.angle_gamma   90.00
#
_symmetry.space_group_name_H-M   'P 1'
#
loop_
_entity.id
_entity.type
_entity.pdbx_description
1 polymer ?
#
loop_
_entity_poly.entity_id
_entity_poly.type
_entity_poly.pdbx_seq_one_letter_code
_entity_poly.pdbx_strand_id
1 'polypeptide(L)'
;MPLDSDIRETIEKVIEGDLAAPKVPRERLPRLKKTWKCDSAYDFLYGHRAGYYRGLAEGMVLERHRRQLVSDEDGEVFAITSAHAARLRRYFAYYKQRHTKK
;
A
#
# COMPACT_ATOMS: atom_id res chain seq x y z
N MET A 1 10.94 -19.17 -7.11
CA MET A 1 9.72 -19.44 -7.92
C MET A 1 9.12 -18.10 -8.28
N PRO A 2 8.78 -17.85 -9.55
CA PRO A 2 8.19 -16.59 -9.94
C PRO A 2 6.77 -16.46 -9.39
N LEU A 3 6.32 -15.23 -9.13
CA LEU A 3 4.94 -14.97 -8.73
C LEU A 3 4.00 -15.29 -9.90
N ASP A 4 2.88 -15.96 -9.62
CA ASP A 4 1.85 -16.23 -10.62
C ASP A 4 1.44 -14.93 -11.33
N SER A 5 1.35 -14.98 -12.67
CA SER A 5 1.15 -13.79 -13.50
C SER A 5 -0.17 -13.08 -13.20
N ASP A 6 -1.22 -13.82 -12.86
CA ASP A 6 -2.53 -13.25 -12.53
C ASP A 6 -2.56 -12.60 -11.13
N ILE A 7 -1.79 -13.13 -10.18
CA ILE A 7 -1.60 -12.49 -8.86
C ILE A 7 -0.84 -11.17 -9.07
N ARG A 8 0.23 -11.20 -9.87
CA ARG A 8 0.97 -9.99 -10.27
C ARG A 8 0.05 -8.93 -10.89
N GLU A 9 -0.71 -9.30 -11.92
CA GLU A 9 -1.65 -8.38 -12.58
C GLU A 9 -2.69 -7.83 -11.61
N THR A 10 -3.16 -8.66 -10.67
CA THR A 10 -4.14 -8.24 -9.69
C THR A 10 -3.56 -7.19 -8.74
N ILE A 11 -2.33 -7.40 -8.25
CA ILE A 11 -1.64 -6.43 -7.40
C ILE A 11 -1.46 -5.10 -8.15
N GLU A 12 -1.01 -5.15 -9.40
CA GLU A 12 -0.85 -3.95 -10.24
C GLU A 12 -2.18 -3.20 -10.43
N LYS A 13 -3.25 -3.92 -10.78
CA LYS A 13 -4.59 -3.33 -10.94
C LYS A 13 -5.08 -2.68 -9.65
N VAL A 14 -4.85 -3.31 -8.50
CA VAL A 14 -5.23 -2.76 -7.19
C VAL A 14 -4.43 -1.49 -6.86
N ILE A 15 -3.13 -1.48 -7.13
CA ILE A 15 -2.29 -0.28 -6.94
C ILE A 15 -2.77 0.86 -7.83
N GLU A 16 -3.02 0.61 -9.11
CA GLU A 16 -3.53 1.64 -10.03
C GLU A 16 -4.92 2.12 -9.62
N GLY A 17 -5.79 1.22 -9.18
CA GLY A 17 -7.10 1.56 -8.63
C GLY A 17 -7.00 2.49 -7.41
N ASP A 18 -6.06 2.24 -6.51
CA ASP A 18 -5.82 3.11 -5.35
C ASP A 18 -5.30 4.49 -5.75
N LEU A 19 -4.40 4.54 -6.73
CA LEU A 19 -3.85 5.79 -7.24
C LEU A 19 -4.90 6.62 -7.99
N ALA A 20 -5.88 5.97 -8.60
CA ALA A 20 -7.03 6.60 -9.24
C ALA A 20 -8.15 6.99 -8.25
N ALA A 21 -8.16 6.41 -7.05
CA ALA A 21 -9.20 6.65 -6.07
C ALA A 21 -9.25 8.13 -5.64
N PRO A 22 -10.44 8.69 -5.39
CA PRO A 22 -10.55 10.05 -4.91
C PRO A 22 -9.80 10.19 -3.58
N LYS A 23 -9.11 11.31 -3.43
CA LYS A 23 -8.37 11.63 -2.20
C LYS A 23 -9.37 11.72 -1.05
N VAL A 24 -9.11 11.00 0.04
CA VAL A 24 -9.98 11.10 1.22
C VAL A 24 -9.87 12.52 1.80
N PRO A 25 -10.97 13.17 2.18
CA PRO A 25 -10.92 14.44 2.87
C PRO A 25 -10.13 14.34 4.17
N ARG A 26 -9.37 15.38 4.52
CA ARG A 26 -8.54 15.41 5.73
C ARG A 26 -9.37 15.23 7.00
N GLU A 27 -10.62 15.72 7.06
CA GLU A 27 -11.47 15.53 8.24
C GLU A 27 -11.86 14.07 8.48
N ARG A 28 -11.81 13.24 7.43
CA ARG A 28 -12.11 11.80 7.49
C ARG A 28 -10.89 10.95 7.78
N LEU A 29 -9.69 11.54 7.84
CA LEU A 29 -8.54 10.81 8.36
C LEU A 29 -8.81 10.47 9.83
N PRO A 30 -8.70 9.19 10.22
CA PRO A 30 -8.73 8.82 11.62
C PRO A 30 -7.67 9.65 12.36
N ARG A 31 -7.86 9.87 13.67
CA ARG A 31 -6.83 10.47 14.52
C ARG A 31 -5.69 9.47 14.72
N LEU A 32 -4.99 9.13 13.63
CA LEU A 32 -4.05 8.02 13.53
C LEU A 32 -2.96 8.16 14.58
N LYS A 33 -2.44 9.36 14.84
CA LYS A 33 -1.46 9.60 15.91
C LYS A 33 -1.99 9.37 17.33
N LYS A 34 -3.30 9.46 17.54
CA LYS A 34 -3.92 9.18 18.86
C LYS A 34 -4.12 7.68 19.07
N THR A 35 -4.45 6.95 18.00
CA THR A 35 -4.72 5.51 18.07
C THR A 35 -3.43 4.69 17.88
N TRP A 36 -2.60 5.08 16.93
CA TRP A 36 -1.36 4.44 16.54
C TRP A 36 -0.20 5.37 16.93
N LYS A 37 0.67 4.89 17.83
CA LYS A 37 1.91 5.60 18.19
C LYS A 37 2.82 5.62 16.96
N CYS A 38 2.74 6.68 16.16
CA CYS A 38 3.53 6.87 14.95
C CYS A 38 4.00 8.32 14.83
N ASP A 39 5.26 8.49 14.43
CA ASP A 39 5.87 9.82 14.26
C ASP A 39 5.29 10.53 13.04
N SER A 40 5.02 9.76 11.99
CA SER A 40 4.47 10.21 10.71
C SER A 40 3.25 9.37 10.34
N ALA A 41 2.07 10.00 10.39
CA ALA A 41 0.83 9.35 9.95
C ALA A 41 0.86 9.01 8.45
N TYR A 42 1.64 9.74 7.66
CA TYR A 42 1.76 9.55 6.21
C TYR A 42 2.60 8.33 5.88
N ASP A 43 3.75 8.18 6.54
CA ASP A 43 4.60 7.01 6.37
C ASP A 43 3.92 5.77 6.94
N PHE A 44 3.13 5.92 8.01
CA PHE A 44 2.25 4.86 8.50
C PHE A 44 1.22 4.44 7.45
N LEU A 45 0.50 5.38 6.82
CA LEU A 45 -0.49 5.07 5.79
C LEU A 45 0.14 4.42 4.55
N TYR A 46 1.29 4.92 4.12
CA TYR A 46 2.05 4.33 3.02
C TYR A 46 2.51 2.91 3.38
N GLY A 47 3.11 2.71 4.55
CA GLY A 47 3.57 1.40 5.02
C GLY A 47 2.42 0.42 5.19
N HIS A 48 1.27 0.86 5.73
CA HIS A 48 0.07 0.06 5.81
C HIS A 48 -0.40 -0.38 4.42
N ARG A 49 -0.41 0.52 3.43
CA ARG A 49 -0.85 0.18 2.08
C ARG A 49 0.12 -0.75 1.37
N ALA A 50 1.43 -0.54 1.51
CA ALA A 50 2.44 -1.46 1.01
C ALA A 50 2.29 -2.86 1.64
N GLY A 51 2.07 -2.92 2.96
CA GLY A 51 1.80 -4.17 3.67
C GLY A 51 0.50 -4.85 3.23
N TYR A 52 -0.53 -4.06 2.87
CA TYR A 52 -1.77 -4.58 2.31
C TYR A 52 -1.55 -5.30 0.97
N TYR A 53 -0.73 -4.77 0.06
CA TYR A 53 -0.45 -5.45 -1.21
C TYR A 53 0.28 -6.79 -1.01
N ARG A 54 1.24 -6.83 -0.09
CA ARG A 54 1.89 -8.07 0.33
C ARG A 54 0.89 -9.06 0.92
N GLY A 55 0.04 -8.60 1.83
CA GLY A 55 -0.99 -9.44 2.45
C GLY A 55 -2.03 -9.96 1.45
N LEU A 56 -2.35 -9.17 0.41
CA LEU A 56 -3.23 -9.60 -0.68
C LEU A 56 -2.60 -10.74 -1.48
N ALA A 57 -1.33 -10.59 -1.86
CA ALA A 57 -0.57 -11.66 -2.50
C ALA A 57 -0.56 -12.93 -1.63
N GLU A 58 -0.32 -12.76 -0.32
CA GLU A 58 -0.27 -13.85 0.65
C GLU A 58 -1.59 -14.59 0.76
N GLY A 59 -2.71 -13.86 0.81
CA GLY A 59 -4.03 -14.46 0.80
C GLY A 59 -4.26 -15.32 -0.46
N MET A 60 -3.90 -14.81 -1.63
CA MET A 60 -4.09 -15.51 -2.91
C MET A 60 -3.22 -16.77 -3.00
N VAL A 61 -1.95 -16.68 -2.62
CA VAL A 61 -1.03 -17.84 -2.60
C VAL A 61 -1.50 -18.88 -1.60
N LEU A 62 -1.94 -18.45 -0.40
CA LEU A 62 -2.46 -19.36 0.62
C LEU A 62 -3.73 -20.08 0.16
N GLU A 63 -4.65 -19.37 -0.50
CA GLU A 63 -5.89 -19.96 -1.01
C GLU A 63 -5.61 -20.98 -2.11
N ARG A 64 -4.75 -20.64 -3.08
CA ARG A 64 -4.47 -21.45 -4.27
C ARG A 64 -3.52 -22.61 -4.00
N HIS A 65 -2.40 -22.32 -3.33
CA HIS A 65 -1.26 -23.22 -3.19
C HIS A 65 -1.14 -23.83 -1.79
N ARG A 66 -2.00 -23.42 -0.84
CA ARG A 66 -1.99 -23.89 0.55
C ARG A 66 -0.64 -23.72 1.26
N ARG A 67 0.10 -22.67 0.88
CA ARG A 67 1.40 -22.30 1.44
C ARG A 67 1.53 -20.78 1.56
N GLN A 68 2.58 -20.34 2.23
CA GLN A 68 2.95 -18.92 2.32
C GLN A 68 3.73 -18.46 1.08
N LEU A 69 3.86 -17.14 0.89
CA LEU A 69 4.81 -16.59 -0.10
C LEU A 69 6.22 -17.06 0.21
N VAL A 70 6.91 -17.49 -0.84
CA VAL A 70 8.35 -17.71 -0.76
C VAL A 70 9.12 -16.43 -1.08
N SER A 71 10.41 -16.39 -0.72
CA SER A 71 11.24 -15.18 -0.81
C SER A 71 11.27 -14.54 -2.20
N ASP A 72 11.29 -15.34 -3.27
CA ASP A 72 11.33 -14.82 -4.64
C ASP A 72 10.01 -14.11 -5.00
N GLU A 73 8.88 -14.72 -4.67
CA GLU A 73 7.56 -14.14 -4.89
C GLU A 73 7.38 -12.85 -4.08
N ASP A 74 7.81 -12.86 -2.82
CA ASP A 74 7.76 -11.67 -1.95
C ASP A 74 8.62 -10.53 -2.51
N GLY A 75 9.81 -10.87 -3.04
CA GLY A 75 10.67 -9.93 -3.75
C GLY A 75 10.00 -9.32 -4.98
N GLU A 76 9.23 -10.10 -5.74
CA GLU A 76 8.46 -9.59 -6.87
C GLU A 76 7.32 -8.67 -6.44
N VAL A 77 6.57 -9.02 -5.39
CA VAL A 77 5.53 -8.14 -4.82
C VAL A 77 6.13 -6.82 -4.35
N PHE A 78 7.30 -6.89 -3.70
CA PHE A 78 8.05 -5.71 -3.29
C PHE A 78 8.51 -4.87 -4.49
N ALA A 79 8.98 -5.49 -5.57
CA ALA A 79 9.41 -4.79 -6.78
C ALA A 79 8.23 -4.04 -7.45
N ILE A 80 7.07 -4.68 -7.57
CA ILE A 80 5.84 -4.06 -8.10
C ILE A 80 5.45 -2.85 -7.24
N THR A 81 5.40 -3.03 -5.91
CA THR A 81 5.05 -1.95 -4.97
C THR A 81 6.06 -0.81 -5.03
N SER A 82 7.36 -1.13 -5.13
CA SER A 82 8.45 -0.17 -5.19
C SER A 82 8.43 0.67 -6.47
N ALA A 83 8.07 0.07 -7.61
CA ALA A 83 7.88 0.80 -8.87
C ALA A 83 6.82 1.92 -8.75
N HIS A 84 5.84 1.74 -7.86
CA HIS A 84 4.76 2.70 -7.62
C HIS A 84 5.00 3.61 -6.39
N ALA A 85 6.08 3.41 -5.64
CA ALA A 85 6.32 4.05 -4.35
C ALA A 85 6.26 5.59 -4.42
N ALA A 86 6.80 6.21 -5.46
CA ALA A 86 6.77 7.67 -5.62
C ALA A 86 5.36 8.22 -5.84
N ARG A 87 4.51 7.48 -6.58
CA ARG A 87 3.10 7.86 -6.81
C ARG A 87 2.29 7.64 -5.54
N LEU A 88 2.47 6.50 -4.87
CA LEU A 88 1.80 6.18 -3.60
C LEU A 88 2.16 7.17 -2.48
N ARG A 89 3.44 7.52 -2.32
CA ARG A 89 3.85 8.54 -1.35
C ARG A 89 3.23 9.89 -1.64
N ARG A 90 3.13 10.30 -2.91
CA ARG A 90 2.45 11.55 -3.29
C ARG A 90 0.95 11.51 -3.01
N TYR A 91 0.32 10.37 -3.25
CA TYR A 91 -1.10 10.14 -2.93
C TYR A 91 -1.36 10.40 -1.43
N PHE A 92 -0.55 9.84 -0.54
CA PHE A 92 -0.65 10.07 0.91
C PHE A 92 -0.03 11.40 1.38
N ALA A 93 0.80 12.06 0.58
CA ALA A 93 1.33 13.39 0.91
C ALA A 93 0.29 14.51 0.76
N TYR A 94 -0.84 14.28 0.10
CA TYR A 94 -1.94 15.25 0.06
C TYR A 94 -2.39 15.70 1.47
N TYR A 95 -2.21 14.84 2.46
CA TYR A 95 -2.52 15.13 3.85
C TYR A 95 -1.44 15.97 4.57
N LYS A 96 -0.33 16.32 3.89
CA LYS A 96 0.87 16.91 4.50
C LYS A 96 0.78 18.42 4.77
N GLN A 97 -0.11 19.23 4.16
CA GLN A 97 -0.34 20.66 4.52
C GLN A 97 -1.58 21.24 3.80
N ARG A 98 -2.42 22.12 4.38
CA ARG A 98 -2.14 23.54 4.68
C ARG A 98 -1.84 23.83 6.15
N HIS A 99 -0.63 24.31 6.39
CA HIS A 99 -0.34 25.36 7.36
C HIS A 99 0.15 26.57 6.55
N THR A 100 -0.76 27.46 6.20
CA THR A 100 -0.49 28.82 5.70
C THR A 100 -1.80 29.58 5.92
N LYS A 101 -1.92 30.66 6.67
CA LYS A 101 -1.11 31.41 7.65
C LYS A 101 -2.20 32.06 8.54
N LYS A 102 -1.94 32.28 9.83
CA LYS A 102 -2.73 33.24 10.61
C LYS A 102 -2.61 34.63 9.96
#